data_AF-A0A0P9M739-F1
#
_entry.id   AF-A0A0P9M739-F1
#
_cell.length_a   1.000
_cell.length_b   1.000
_cell.length_c   1.000
_cell.angle_alpha   90.00
_cell.angle_beta   90.00
_cell.angle_gamma   90.00
#
_symmetry.space_group_name_H-M   'P 1'
#
loop_
_entity.id
_entity.type
_entity.pdbx_description
1 polymer ?
#
loop_
_entity_poly.entity_id
_entity_poly.type
_entity_poly.pdbx_seq_one_letter_code
_entity_poly.pdbx_strand_id
1 'polypeptide(L)'
;MPATRQHKESGMAFDWHSDLITRDTPVNEHYRNTQNVRRFMTGQCGTSFRFDRPFMAWINNGEPKNMGQVADQWLRLHATAAASN
;
A
#
# COMPACT_ATOMS: atom_id res chain seq x y z
N MET A 1 -16.49 -4.01 30.78
CA MET A 1 -17.30 -4.13 29.55
C MET A 1 -17.09 -2.87 28.72
N PRO A 2 -16.85 -3.02 27.41
CA PRO A 2 -15.79 -2.31 26.70
C PRO A 2 -16.16 -0.87 26.35
N ALA A 3 -15.16 0.02 26.45
CA ALA A 3 -15.21 1.36 25.90
C ALA A 3 -15.46 1.25 24.38
N THR A 4 -16.67 1.62 23.98
CA THR A 4 -17.05 1.79 22.58
C THR A 4 -16.03 2.73 21.95
N ARG A 5 -15.16 2.15 21.13
CA ARG A 5 -14.18 2.84 20.29
C ARG A 5 -14.98 3.90 19.52
N GLN A 6 -14.75 5.18 19.84
CA GLN A 6 -15.39 6.27 19.14
C GLN A 6 -14.97 6.16 17.66
N HIS A 7 -15.88 5.67 16.81
CA HIS A 7 -15.85 5.95 15.39
C HIS A 7 -16.20 7.43 15.27
N LYS A 8 -15.18 8.26 15.45
CA LYS A 8 -15.28 9.68 15.14
C LYS A 8 -15.33 9.76 13.62
N GLU A 9 -16.54 9.83 13.10
CA GLU A 9 -16.83 10.29 11.74
C GLU A 9 -16.24 11.69 11.61
N SER A 10 -15.05 11.78 11.04
CA SER A 10 -14.35 13.03 10.80
C SER A 10 -13.67 12.96 9.45
N GLY A 11 -14.45 13.36 8.45
CA GLY A 11 -13.98 14.02 7.23
C GLY A 11 -13.36 13.10 6.19
N MET A 12 -14.17 12.71 5.18
CA MET A 12 -13.90 12.69 3.72
C MET A 12 -12.53 12.21 3.18
N ALA A 13 -11.64 11.65 4.00
CA ALA A 13 -10.32 11.18 3.65
C ALA A 13 -10.22 9.70 4.04
N PHE A 14 -9.77 8.88 3.08
CA PHE A 14 -9.52 7.46 3.29
C PHE A 14 -8.53 7.26 4.46
N ASP A 15 -8.97 6.58 5.52
CA ASP A 15 -8.12 6.27 6.65
C ASP A 15 -7.22 5.08 6.31
N TRP A 16 -6.02 5.39 5.84
CA TRP A 16 -4.99 4.39 5.56
C TRP A 16 -4.64 3.51 6.78
N HIS A 17 -5.01 3.84 8.02
CA HIS A 17 -4.76 3.00 9.19
C HIS A 17 -5.86 1.98 9.47
N SER A 18 -7.12 2.30 9.17
CA SER A 18 -8.28 1.50 9.59
C SER A 18 -9.13 1.00 8.42
N ASP A 19 -9.16 1.72 7.30
CA ASP A 19 -10.01 1.39 6.17
C ASP A 19 -9.51 0.18 5.40
N LEU A 20 -10.43 -0.55 4.80
CA LEU A 20 -10.07 -1.72 4.00
C LEU A 20 -9.33 -1.28 2.75
N ILE A 21 -8.09 -1.73 2.63
CA ILE A 21 -7.29 -1.56 1.42
C ILE A 21 -7.60 -2.71 0.47
N THR A 22 -8.06 -2.36 -0.73
CA THR A 22 -8.32 -3.29 -1.83
C THR A 22 -7.45 -2.93 -3.03
N ARG A 23 -7.42 -3.79 -4.05
CA ARG A 23 -6.65 -3.50 -5.28
C ARG A 23 -7.15 -2.24 -5.99
N ASP A 24 -8.43 -1.90 -5.83
CA ASP A 24 -9.07 -0.73 -6.43
C ASP A 24 -8.83 0.57 -5.65
N THR A 25 -8.26 0.49 -4.43
CA THR A 25 -7.94 1.69 -3.64
C THR A 25 -6.98 2.60 -4.41
N PRO A 26 -7.37 3.86 -4.70
CA PRO A 26 -6.52 4.80 -5.41
C PRO A 26 -5.35 5.25 -4.54
N VAL A 27 -4.16 5.26 -5.13
CA VAL A 27 -2.89 5.71 -4.59
C VAL A 27 -2.57 7.02 -5.30
N ASN A 28 -2.65 8.10 -4.53
CA ASN A 28 -2.34 9.46 -4.96
C ASN A 28 -1.22 10.04 -4.09
N GLU A 29 -0.95 11.33 -4.23
CA GLU A 29 0.06 12.05 -3.44
C GLU A 29 -0.17 11.98 -1.91
N HIS A 30 -1.39 11.64 -1.46
CA HIS A 30 -1.71 11.45 -0.05
C HIS A 30 -1.50 10.02 0.44
N TYR A 31 -0.86 9.17 -0.37
CA TYR A 31 -0.48 7.83 0.02
C TYR A 31 0.39 7.83 1.29
N ARG A 32 0.02 6.99 2.25
CA ARG A 32 0.78 6.80 3.49
C ARG A 32 1.18 5.35 3.66
N ASN A 33 2.46 5.13 3.93
CA ASN A 33 3.00 3.82 4.32
C ASN A 33 2.60 3.49 5.76
N THR A 34 1.34 3.17 5.98
CA THR A 34 0.83 2.73 7.29
C THR A 34 1.03 1.23 7.49
N GLN A 35 0.79 0.75 8.71
CA GLN A 35 0.86 -0.68 9.00
C GLN A 35 -0.19 -1.51 8.24
N ASN A 36 -1.36 -0.92 7.93
CA ASN A 36 -2.41 -1.56 7.16
C ASN A 36 -1.98 -1.78 5.70
N VAL A 37 -1.35 -0.77 5.09
CA VAL A 37 -0.72 -0.88 3.75
C VAL A 37 0.31 -2.00 3.73
N ARG A 38 1.19 -2.03 4.74
CA ARG A 38 2.19 -3.09 4.85
C ARG A 38 1.54 -4.47 4.96
N ARG A 39 0.49 -4.61 5.76
CA ARG A 39 -0.25 -5.88 5.90
C ARG A 39 -0.89 -6.32 4.59
N PHE A 40 -1.52 -5.40 3.85
CA PHE A 40 -2.09 -5.66 2.54
C PHE A 40 -1.01 -6.10 1.54
N MET A 41 0.09 -5.34 1.45
CA MET A 41 1.21 -5.65 0.56
C MET A 41 1.86 -6.99 0.91
N THR A 42 2.09 -7.28 2.19
CA THR A 42 2.58 -8.59 2.63
C THR A 42 1.60 -9.73 2.27
N GLY A 43 0.29 -9.49 2.28
CA GLY A 43 -0.70 -10.48 1.84
C GLY A 43 -0.70 -10.75 0.33
N GLN A 44 -0.42 -9.73 -0.49
CA GLN A 44 -0.38 -9.85 -1.95
C GLN A 44 0.99 -10.32 -2.47
N CYS A 45 2.06 -9.78 -1.89
CA CYS A 45 3.44 -9.96 -2.33
C CYS A 45 4.22 -11.00 -1.50
N GLY A 46 3.67 -11.42 -0.36
CA GLY A 46 4.31 -12.34 0.59
C GLY A 46 5.15 -11.63 1.67
N THR A 47 5.69 -12.44 2.58
CA THR A 47 6.51 -11.99 3.72
C THR A 47 7.83 -11.33 3.31
N SER A 48 8.25 -11.51 2.06
CA SER A 48 9.44 -10.85 1.48
C SER A 48 9.21 -9.38 1.13
N PHE A 49 7.98 -8.87 1.29
CA PHE A 49 7.64 -7.49 0.98
C PHE A 49 8.52 -6.47 1.74
N ARG A 50 9.15 -5.57 0.99
CA ARG A 50 9.92 -4.45 1.53
C ARG A 50 9.71 -3.18 0.72
N PHE A 51 9.72 -2.04 1.41
CA PHE A 51 9.76 -0.73 0.77
C PHE A 51 11.18 -0.45 0.29
N ASP A 52 11.45 -0.66 -0.99
CA ASP A 52 12.75 -0.38 -1.60
C ASP A 52 12.78 0.98 -2.31
N ARG A 53 13.98 1.52 -2.50
CA ARG A 53 14.21 2.81 -3.17
C ARG A 53 13.58 2.91 -4.57
N PRO A 54 13.78 1.95 -5.50
CA PRO A 54 13.14 2.02 -6.83
C PRO A 54 11.62 1.97 -6.75
N PHE A 55 11.07 1.24 -5.78
CA PHE A 55 9.64 1.16 -5.54
C PHE A 55 9.07 2.49 -5.03
N MET A 56 9.72 3.12 -4.05
CA MET A 56 9.33 4.44 -3.55
C MET A 56 9.45 5.53 -4.62
N ALA A 57 10.48 5.48 -5.47
CA ALA A 57 10.64 6.39 -6.59
C ALA A 57 9.49 6.26 -7.60
N TRP A 58 9.07 5.02 -7.90
CA TRP A 58 7.95 4.77 -8.80
C TRP A 58 6.61 5.25 -8.23
N ILE A 59 6.36 5.04 -6.93
CA ILE A 59 5.16 5.58 -6.26
C ILE A 59 5.12 7.10 -6.40
N ASN A 60 6.24 7.77 -6.13
CA ASN A 60 6.39 9.22 -6.20
C ASN A 60 6.45 9.80 -7.63
N ASN A 61 6.23 9.02 -8.68
CA ASN A 61 6.22 9.49 -10.08
C ASN A 61 5.02 10.44 -10.40
N GLY A 62 4.14 10.71 -9.44
CA GLY A 62 2.98 11.61 -9.63
C GLY A 62 1.82 11.02 -10.44
N GLU A 63 2.02 9.87 -11.11
CA GLU A 63 0.91 9.21 -11.81
C GLU A 63 -0.10 8.59 -10.83
N PRO A 64 -1.41 8.71 -11.13
CA PRO A 64 -2.46 8.05 -10.36
C PRO A 64 -2.30 6.54 -10.47
N LYS A 65 -2.25 5.87 -9.32
CA LYS A 65 -2.04 4.42 -9.24
C LYS A 65 -3.14 3.79 -8.42
N ASN A 66 -3.24 2.47 -8.48
CA ASN A 66 -4.09 1.69 -7.59
C ASN A 66 -3.21 0.80 -6.70
N MET A 67 -3.70 0.42 -5.52
CA MET A 67 -2.97 -0.52 -4.66
C MET A 67 -2.70 -1.87 -5.33
N GLY A 68 -3.55 -2.28 -6.28
CA GLY A 68 -3.28 -3.42 -7.14
C GLY A 68 -2.04 -3.22 -8.01
N GLN A 69 -1.92 -2.06 -8.66
CA GLN A 69 -0.74 -1.72 -9.45
C GLN A 69 0.51 -1.58 -8.60
N VAL A 70 0.39 -1.09 -7.36
CA VAL A 70 1.48 -1.03 -6.38
C VAL A 70 1.98 -2.43 -6.03
N ALA A 71 1.07 -3.37 -5.73
CA ALA A 71 1.44 -4.77 -5.48
C ALA A 71 2.08 -5.43 -6.71
N ASP A 72 1.49 -5.25 -7.89
CA ASP A 72 2.02 -5.78 -9.15
C ASP A 72 3.38 -5.18 -9.49
N GLN A 73 3.60 -3.88 -9.22
CA GLN A 73 4.87 -3.24 -9.45
C GLN A 73 5.95 -3.75 -8.52
N TRP A 74 5.64 -3.95 -7.24
CA TRP A 74 6.59 -4.57 -6.32
C TRP A 74 6.99 -5.97 -6.81
N LEU A 75 6.01 -6.78 -7.20
CA LEU A 75 6.26 -8.10 -7.79
C LEU A 75 7.12 -8.01 -9.04
N ARG A 76 6.88 -7.05 -9.94
CA ARG A 76 7.72 -6.82 -11.12
C ARG A 76 9.16 -6.48 -10.75
N LEU A 77 9.37 -5.51 -9.85
CA LEU A 77 10.72 -5.09 -9.43
C LEU A 77 11.52 -6.25 -8.81
N HIS A 78 10.86 -7.09 -8.00
CA HIS A 78 11.52 -8.23 -7.36
C HIS A 78 11.60 -9.49 -8.23
N ALA A 79 10.65 -9.68 -9.16
CA ALA A 79 10.73 -10.75 -10.17
C ALA A 79 11.87 -10.48 -11.16
N THR A 80 12.07 -9.23 -11.58
CA THR A 80 13.21 -8.86 -12.42
C THR A 80 14.54 -8.99 -11.67
N ALA A 81 14.56 -8.70 -10.36
CA ALA A 81 15.74 -8.94 -9.52
C ALA A 81 16.10 -10.44 -9.42
N ALA A 82 15.11 -11.33 -9.43
CA ALA A 82 15.33 -12.79 -9.46
C ALA A 82 15.83 -13.29 -10.83
N ALA A 83 15.61 -12.54 -11.91
CA ALA A 83 16.02 -12.92 -13.27
C ALA A 83 17.42 -12.40 -13.66
N SER A 84 18.14 -11.74 -12.75
CA SER A 84 19.45 -11.13 -13.03
C SER A 84 20.63 -11.85 -12.35
N ASN A 85 20.51 -13.14 -12.02
CA ASN A 85 21.58 -13.89 -11.35
C ASN A 85 21.91 -15.20 -12.03
#